data_AF-A0A918XE74-F1
#
_entry.id   AF-A0A918XE74-F1
#
_cell.length_a   1.000
_cell.length_b   1.000
_cell.length_c   1.000
_cell.angle_alpha   90.00
_cell.angle_beta   90.00
_cell.angle_gamma   90.00
#
_symmetry.space_group_name_H-M   'P 1'
#
loop_
_entity.id
_entity.type
_entity.pdbx_description
1 polymer ?
#
loop_
_entity_poly.entity_id
_entity_poly.type
_entity_poly.pdbx_seq_one_letter_code
_entity_poly.pdbx_strand_id
1 'polypeptide(L)'
;MSRRISPTAPSGTAARISLEGVGDVVDAGSRSGYAHLRERRAPTLGRLCSAARDAAAVLAAPSRWPERRGRWQPAPRHARLHAGGGMRVSVVALEPNSFVAGTQVRGGRSGSLEVLHLVGGRAHLIDSGPDGWMRSAAELAPGRTRVVGAPVGGGRRGHQFLVNTGDEVAVVLRVTA
;
A
#
# COMPACT_ATOMS: atom_id res chain seq x y z
N MET A 1 27.90 -59.81 38.38
CA MET A 1 28.78 -58.88 37.65
C MET A 1 28.02 -58.26 36.48
N SER A 2 28.35 -57.02 36.12
CA SER A 2 27.99 -56.27 34.89
C SER A 2 26.83 -55.25 34.92
N ARG A 3 27.22 -54.04 35.39
CA ARG A 3 27.00 -52.64 34.94
C ARG A 3 25.68 -52.12 34.33
N ARG A 4 25.23 -51.03 34.98
CA ARG A 4 24.36 -49.91 34.58
C ARG A 4 24.59 -49.39 33.16
N ILE A 5 23.52 -48.89 32.51
CA ILE A 5 23.40 -47.49 32.07
C ILE A 5 21.94 -47.06 32.24
N SER A 6 21.69 -46.08 33.12
CA SER A 6 20.40 -45.39 33.22
C SER A 6 20.39 -44.23 32.23
N PRO A 7 19.33 -44.02 31.43
CA PRO A 7 19.20 -42.79 30.66
C PRO A 7 18.85 -41.64 31.61
N THR A 8 19.84 -40.80 31.90
CA THR A 8 19.63 -39.48 32.52
C THR A 8 18.88 -38.61 31.52
N ALA A 9 17.56 -38.47 31.70
CA ALA A 9 16.81 -37.43 31.01
C ALA A 9 17.29 -36.06 31.53
N PRO A 10 17.58 -35.09 30.66
CA PRO A 10 17.93 -33.74 31.11
C PRO A 10 16.74 -33.17 31.87
N SER A 11 16.99 -32.76 33.11
CA SER A 11 16.07 -31.99 33.93
C SER A 11 15.91 -30.60 33.32
N GLY A 12 15.14 -30.52 32.23
CA GLY A 12 14.63 -29.27 31.70
C GLY A 12 13.38 -28.94 32.50
N THR A 13 13.46 -27.93 33.35
CA THR A 13 12.29 -27.32 33.98
C THR A 13 11.27 -27.04 32.88
N ALA A 14 10.16 -27.79 32.87
CA ALA A 14 9.01 -27.45 32.04
C ALA A 14 8.49 -26.11 32.55
N ALA A 15 8.96 -25.02 31.95
CA ALA A 15 8.41 -23.70 32.17
C ALA A 15 6.90 -23.83 31.91
N ARG A 16 6.10 -23.60 32.95
CA ARG A 16 4.64 -23.52 32.80
C ARG A 16 4.37 -22.46 31.76
N ILE A 17 3.98 -22.87 30.56
CA ILE A 17 3.59 -21.97 29.49
C ILE A 17 2.28 -21.33 29.97
N SER A 18 2.36 -20.07 30.41
CA SER A 18 1.15 -19.28 30.63
C SER A 18 0.51 -19.03 29.28
N LEU A 19 -0.74 -19.46 29.13
CA LEU A 19 -1.55 -19.23 27.92
C LEU A 19 -2.23 -17.85 27.94
N GLU A 20 -2.14 -17.11 29.05
CA GLU A 20 -2.59 -15.72 29.13
C GLU A 20 -1.62 -14.83 28.34
N GLY A 21 -2.09 -14.32 27.20
CA GLY A 21 -1.31 -13.51 26.26
C GLY A 21 -0.93 -14.21 24.95
N VAL A 22 -1.28 -15.49 24.77
CA VAL A 22 -1.18 -16.17 23.47
C VAL A 22 -2.25 -15.61 22.53
N GLY A 23 -1.89 -14.52 21.84
CA GLY A 23 -2.75 -13.84 20.88
C GLY A 23 -2.39 -12.39 20.61
N ASP A 24 -1.61 -11.73 21.49
CA ASP A 24 -1.54 -10.26 21.50
C ASP A 24 -0.23 -9.61 21.06
N VAL A 25 0.76 -10.40 20.61
CA VAL A 25 1.98 -9.86 20.03
C VAL A 25 2.33 -10.64 18.77
N VAL A 26 1.84 -10.16 17.63
CA VAL A 26 2.47 -10.49 16.35
C VAL A 26 3.70 -9.60 16.24
N ASP A 27 4.89 -10.19 16.41
CA ASP A 27 6.15 -9.54 16.05
C ASP A 27 6.22 -9.41 14.52
N ALA A 28 5.51 -8.41 13.99
CA ALA A 28 5.32 -8.15 12.57
C ALA A 28 6.59 -7.59 11.88
N GLY A 29 7.77 -8.04 12.33
CA GLY A 29 9.07 -7.57 11.84
C GLY A 29 10.24 -8.52 12.09
N SER A 30 10.11 -9.52 12.98
CA SER A 30 11.18 -10.50 13.18
C SER A 30 11.30 -11.49 12.02
N ARG A 31 12.54 -11.68 11.56
CA ARG A 31 12.84 -12.63 10.48
C ARG A 31 12.58 -14.05 10.98
N SER A 32 11.63 -14.73 10.35
CA SER A 32 11.46 -16.17 10.54
C SER A 32 12.76 -16.91 10.16
N GLY A 33 13.30 -17.70 11.09
CA GLY A 33 14.51 -18.50 10.88
C GLY A 33 14.31 -19.65 9.89
N TYR A 34 13.08 -19.92 9.47
CA TYR A 34 12.76 -20.94 8.49
C TYR A 34 13.08 -20.48 7.08
N ALA A 35 13.96 -21.20 6.38
CA ALA A 35 14.41 -20.84 5.04
C ALA A 35 13.29 -20.76 3.99
N HIS A 36 12.21 -21.51 4.16
CA HIS A 36 11.02 -21.44 3.29
C HIS A 36 10.12 -20.23 3.60
N LEU A 37 10.31 -19.60 4.77
CA LEU A 37 9.72 -18.32 5.17
C LEU A 37 10.70 -17.15 5.02
N ARG A 38 11.85 -17.33 4.33
CA ARG A 38 12.68 -16.20 3.91
C ARG A 38 11.85 -15.31 3.00
N GLU A 39 11.34 -14.23 3.58
CA GLU A 39 10.47 -13.26 2.93
C GLU A 39 11.04 -12.82 1.57
N ARG A 40 10.19 -12.89 0.55
CA ARG A 40 10.33 -12.01 -0.62
C ARG A 40 10.23 -10.58 -0.11
N ARG A 41 11.27 -9.77 -0.35
CA ARG A 41 11.41 -8.35 0.06
C ARG A 41 10.42 -7.41 -0.66
N ALA A 42 9.13 -7.76 -0.74
CA ALA A 42 8.12 -6.81 -1.19
C ALA A 42 7.90 -5.77 -0.07
N PRO A 43 7.77 -4.48 -0.40
CA PRO A 43 7.47 -3.47 0.59
C PRO A 43 6.09 -3.73 1.22
N THR A 44 6.00 -3.60 2.54
CA THR A 44 4.75 -3.78 3.29
C THR A 44 3.79 -2.61 3.04
N LEU A 45 2.49 -2.82 3.28
CA LEU A 45 1.49 -1.76 3.18
C LEU A 45 1.83 -0.54 4.06
N GLY A 46 2.34 -0.78 5.28
CA GLY A 46 2.81 0.29 6.17
C GLY A 46 3.92 1.14 5.55
N ARG A 47 4.87 0.50 4.85
CA ARG A 47 5.94 1.22 4.13
C ARG A 47 5.40 2.04 2.96
N LEU A 48 4.42 1.54 2.21
CA LEU A 48 3.75 2.30 1.16
C LEU A 48 3.03 3.52 1.75
N CYS A 49 2.28 3.35 2.84
CA CYS A 49 1.57 4.43 3.50
C CYS A 49 2.52 5.50 4.07
N SER A 50 3.65 5.10 4.65
CA SER A 50 4.68 6.04 5.12
C SER A 50 5.28 6.82 3.96
N ALA A 51 5.72 6.11 2.91
CA ALA A 51 6.30 6.74 1.72
C ALA A 51 5.31 7.72 1.05
N ALA A 52 4.02 7.38 1.00
CA ALA A 52 2.97 8.25 0.47
C ALA A 52 2.80 9.52 1.30
N ARG A 53 2.79 9.41 2.64
CA ARG A 53 2.68 10.55 3.56
C ARG A 53 3.89 11.47 3.46
N ASP A 54 5.10 10.90 3.48
CA ASP A 54 6.33 11.69 3.43
C ASP A 54 6.49 12.39 2.06
N ALA A 55 6.16 11.68 0.97
CA ALA A 55 6.09 12.27 -0.36
C ALA A 55 5.03 13.37 -0.47
N ALA A 56 3.88 13.23 0.20
CA ALA A 56 2.82 14.24 0.22
C ALA A 56 3.27 15.51 0.96
N ALA A 57 4.01 15.36 2.06
CA ALA A 57 4.57 16.49 2.81
C ALA A 57 5.50 17.35 1.93
N VAL A 58 6.27 16.73 1.03
CA VAL A 58 7.10 17.46 0.05
C VAL A 58 6.26 18.32 -0.90
N LEU A 59 5.06 17.85 -1.25
CA LEU A 59 4.13 18.49 -2.19
C LEU A 59 3.05 19.36 -1.52
N ALA A 60 3.13 19.56 -0.19
CA ALA A 60 2.17 20.40 0.53
C ALA A 60 2.14 21.85 0.03
N ALA A 61 3.24 22.34 -0.53
CA ALA A 61 3.31 23.66 -1.16
C ALA A 61 2.78 23.61 -2.62
N PRO A 62 1.81 24.46 -2.99
CA PRO A 62 1.27 24.51 -4.35
C PRO A 62 2.30 24.77 -5.45
N SER A 63 3.38 25.50 -5.13
CA SER A 63 4.49 25.76 -6.07
C SER A 63 5.26 24.50 -6.49
N ARG A 64 5.05 23.37 -5.82
CA ARG A 64 5.68 22.08 -6.13
C ARG A 64 4.75 21.10 -6.84
N TRP A 65 3.52 21.53 -7.13
CA TRP A 65 2.54 20.71 -7.81
C TRP A 65 2.96 20.42 -9.26
N PRO A 66 2.54 19.27 -9.80
CA PRO A 66 2.85 18.93 -11.18
C PRO A 66 2.19 19.93 -12.16
N GLU A 67 2.96 20.47 -13.10
CA GLU A 67 2.45 21.40 -14.12
C GLU A 67 1.49 20.72 -15.11
N ARG A 68 1.78 19.46 -15.48
CA ARG A 68 0.93 18.70 -16.40
C ARG A 68 -0.23 18.07 -15.65
N ARG A 69 -1.42 18.28 -16.19
CA ARG A 69 -2.70 17.90 -15.60
C ARG A 69 -3.34 16.75 -16.35
N GLY A 70 -4.24 16.02 -15.69
CA GLY A 70 -5.03 14.94 -16.30
C GLY A 70 -4.26 13.66 -16.64
N ARG A 71 -2.97 13.56 -16.28
CA ARG A 71 -2.15 12.38 -16.56
C ARG A 71 -1.24 12.04 -15.39
N TRP A 72 -1.17 10.75 -15.06
CA TRP A 72 -0.15 10.22 -14.15
C TRP A 72 1.26 10.49 -14.66
N GLN A 73 2.10 11.01 -13.78
CA GLN A 73 3.52 11.24 -14.08
C GLN A 73 4.41 10.88 -12.89
N PRO A 74 5.71 10.65 -13.10
CA PRO A 74 6.64 10.50 -12.00
C PRO A 74 6.57 11.69 -11.05
N ALA A 75 6.52 11.43 -9.75
CA ALA A 75 6.58 12.52 -8.77
C ALA A 75 7.94 13.24 -8.83
N PRO A 76 8.04 14.50 -8.36
CA PRO A 76 9.32 15.21 -8.27
C PRO A 76 10.37 14.38 -7.53
N ARG A 77 11.66 14.57 -7.89
CA ARG A 77 12.77 13.77 -7.35
C ARG A 77 12.75 13.70 -5.82
N HIS A 78 12.52 14.84 -5.15
CA HIS A 78 12.48 14.90 -3.69
C HIS A 78 11.37 14.02 -3.08
N ALA A 79 10.17 14.01 -3.67
CA ALA A 79 9.09 13.13 -3.22
C ALA A 79 9.42 11.64 -3.44
N ARG A 80 10.11 11.31 -4.54
CA ARG A 80 10.52 9.92 -4.85
C ARG A 80 11.58 9.35 -3.91
N LEU A 81 12.40 10.18 -3.26
CA LEU A 81 13.45 9.72 -2.35
C LEU A 81 12.88 9.01 -1.09
N HIS A 82 11.63 9.29 -0.74
CA HIS A 82 10.92 8.62 0.35
C HIS A 82 10.47 7.20 0.00
N ALA A 83 10.58 6.80 -1.28
CA ALA A 83 10.29 5.45 -1.74
C ALA A 83 11.60 4.68 -2.01
N GLY A 84 11.82 3.62 -1.24
CA GLY A 84 12.91 2.66 -1.45
C GLY A 84 12.41 1.23 -1.74
N GLY A 85 13.32 0.32 -2.07
CA GLY A 85 13.02 -1.11 -2.14
C GLY A 85 12.03 -1.52 -3.24
N GLY A 86 12.12 -0.90 -4.42
CA GLY A 86 11.27 -1.23 -5.58
C GLY A 86 10.00 -0.39 -5.72
N MET A 87 9.65 0.39 -4.68
CA MET A 87 8.49 1.27 -4.72
C MET A 87 8.59 2.35 -5.81
N ARG A 88 7.45 2.68 -6.43
CA ARG A 88 7.34 3.77 -7.41
C ARG A 88 6.36 4.81 -6.92
N VAL A 89 6.74 6.08 -7.05
CA VAL A 89 5.89 7.23 -6.69
C VAL A 89 5.53 8.01 -7.94
N SER A 90 4.24 8.23 -8.13
CA SER A 90 3.68 9.03 -9.21
C SER A 90 2.65 10.00 -8.66
N VAL A 91 2.43 11.09 -9.38
CA VAL A 91 1.50 12.16 -9.01
C VAL A 91 0.60 12.48 -10.19
N VAL A 92 -0.59 12.98 -9.92
CA VAL A 92 -1.47 13.61 -10.90
C VAL A 92 -2.07 14.87 -10.30
N ALA A 93 -2.14 15.94 -11.08
CA ALA A 93 -3.01 17.09 -10.84
C ALA A 93 -4.25 16.97 -11.73
N LEU A 94 -5.42 17.19 -11.16
CA LEU A 94 -6.71 17.14 -11.83
C LEU A 94 -7.36 18.52 -11.76
N GLU A 95 -7.75 19.06 -12.90
CA GLU A 95 -8.62 20.24 -12.95
C GLU A 95 -9.99 19.93 -12.34
N PRO A 96 -10.75 20.95 -11.92
CA PRO A 96 -12.14 20.78 -11.48
C PRO A 96 -12.95 19.97 -12.48
N ASN A 97 -13.73 19.01 -11.99
CA ASN A 97 -14.57 18.10 -12.80
C ASN A 97 -13.80 17.20 -13.79
N SER A 98 -12.47 17.16 -13.71
CA SER A 98 -11.68 16.26 -14.54
C SER A 98 -11.45 14.92 -13.87
N PHE A 99 -11.12 13.92 -14.68
CA PHE A 99 -10.84 12.58 -14.21
C PHE A 99 -9.63 11.98 -14.91
N VAL A 100 -9.03 10.99 -14.27
CA VAL A 100 -7.99 10.15 -14.87
C VAL A 100 -8.30 8.69 -14.54
N ALA A 101 -8.06 7.81 -15.51
CA ALA A 101 -8.08 6.39 -15.22
C ALA A 101 -7.02 6.06 -14.16
N GLY A 102 -7.39 5.26 -13.17
CA GLY A 102 -6.43 4.53 -12.35
C GLY A 102 -5.51 3.73 -13.28
N THR A 103 -4.23 3.64 -12.95
CA THR A 103 -3.36 2.78 -13.76
C THR A 103 -3.79 1.35 -13.53
N GLN A 104 -4.46 0.76 -14.52
CA GLN A 104 -4.65 -0.68 -14.51
C GLN A 104 -3.27 -1.30 -14.38
N VAL A 105 -3.03 -2.03 -13.29
CA VAL A 105 -1.84 -2.86 -13.12
C VAL A 105 -1.86 -3.87 -14.26
N ARG A 106 -1.31 -3.49 -15.42
CA ARG A 106 -1.32 -4.32 -16.63
C ARG A 106 -0.56 -5.60 -16.29
N GLY A 107 -1.26 -6.73 -16.38
CA GLY A 107 -0.70 -8.08 -16.42
C GLY A 107 0.40 -8.42 -15.42
N GLY A 108 0.09 -9.34 -14.49
CA GLY A 108 1.07 -10.39 -14.23
C GLY A 108 1.59 -10.58 -12.81
N ARG A 109 1.16 -9.82 -11.79
CA ARG A 109 1.35 -10.26 -10.40
C ARG A 109 0.09 -10.06 -9.58
N SER A 110 -0.53 -11.17 -9.22
CA SER A 110 -1.40 -11.23 -8.04
C SER A 110 -0.63 -10.59 -6.87
N GLY A 111 -1.14 -9.50 -6.28
CA GLY A 111 -0.58 -8.90 -5.07
C GLY A 111 0.30 -7.65 -5.20
N SER A 112 0.25 -6.87 -6.29
CA SER A 112 0.87 -5.52 -6.26
C SER A 112 0.05 -4.58 -5.38
N LEU A 113 0.63 -4.12 -4.28
CA LEU A 113 0.01 -3.13 -3.39
C LEU A 113 0.06 -1.75 -4.05
N GLU A 114 -1.06 -1.03 -4.01
CA GLU A 114 -1.18 0.35 -4.43
C GLU A 114 -1.85 1.17 -3.34
N VAL A 115 -1.34 2.38 -3.10
CA VAL A 115 -1.96 3.35 -2.21
C VAL A 115 -2.08 4.71 -2.90
N LEU A 116 -3.17 5.41 -2.61
CA LEU A 116 -3.44 6.77 -3.02
C LEU A 116 -3.45 7.69 -1.81
N HIS A 117 -2.90 8.90 -1.96
CA HIS A 117 -2.89 9.91 -0.91
C HIS A 117 -3.25 11.27 -1.51
N LEU A 118 -4.25 11.94 -0.93
CA LEU A 118 -4.64 13.28 -1.33
C LEU A 118 -3.65 14.30 -0.76
N VAL A 119 -3.04 15.10 -1.63
CA VAL A 119 -2.12 16.19 -1.25
C VAL A 119 -2.89 17.50 -1.07
N GLY A 120 -3.86 17.78 -1.95
CA GLY A 120 -4.68 18.98 -1.93
C GLY A 120 -5.91 18.87 -2.82
N GLY A 121 -6.87 19.77 -2.65
CA GLY A 121 -8.16 19.76 -3.33
C GLY A 121 -9.12 18.66 -2.81
N ARG A 122 -10.00 18.16 -3.68
CA ARG A 122 -10.95 17.08 -3.37
C ARG A 122 -10.96 16.04 -4.48
N ALA A 123 -10.85 14.76 -4.13
CA ALA A 123 -10.88 13.70 -5.14
C ALA A 123 -11.64 12.46 -4.63
N HIS A 124 -12.30 11.78 -5.56
CA HIS A 124 -13.01 10.54 -5.33
C HIS A 124 -12.42 9.43 -6.21
N LEU A 125 -12.28 8.25 -5.62
CA LEU A 125 -12.01 7.02 -6.33
C LEU A 125 -13.34 6.36 -6.69
N ILE A 126 -13.62 6.24 -7.98
CA ILE A 126 -14.77 5.54 -8.52
C ILE A 126 -14.31 4.18 -9.04
N ASP A 127 -14.98 3.13 -8.62
CA ASP A 127 -14.82 1.79 -9.18
C ASP A 127 -16.08 1.42 -9.98
N SER A 128 -15.90 1.00 -11.22
CA SER A 128 -16.97 0.55 -12.10
C SER A 128 -16.79 -0.91 -12.47
N GLY A 129 -17.89 -1.61 -12.69
CA GLY A 129 -17.86 -2.93 -13.26
C GLY A 129 -17.37 -2.94 -14.70
N PRO A 130 -17.15 -4.15 -15.26
CA PRO A 130 -16.81 -4.33 -16.67
C PRO A 130 -17.98 -3.98 -17.61
N ASP A 131 -19.18 -3.83 -17.07
CA ASP A 131 -20.41 -3.33 -17.69
C ASP A 131 -20.50 -1.79 -17.71
N GLY A 132 -19.50 -1.10 -17.14
CA GLY A 132 -19.46 0.36 -17.06
C GLY A 132 -20.29 0.95 -15.91
N TRP A 133 -21.07 0.14 -15.19
CA TRP A 133 -21.87 0.62 -14.06
C TRP A 133 -20.98 0.90 -12.86
N MET A 134 -21.20 2.07 -12.23
CA MET A 134 -20.51 2.43 -10.99
C MET A 134 -20.91 1.47 -9.87
N ARG A 135 -19.90 0.89 -9.20
CA ARG A 135 -20.08 -0.04 -8.07
C ARG A 135 -19.76 0.61 -6.74
N SER A 136 -18.80 1.52 -6.73
CA SER A 136 -18.49 2.29 -5.54
C SER A 136 -17.89 3.66 -5.90
N ALA A 137 -18.09 4.60 -5.00
CA ALA A 137 -17.41 5.89 -4.99
C ALA A 137 -16.90 6.13 -3.56
N ALA A 138 -15.62 6.45 -3.41
CA ALA A 138 -15.00 6.71 -2.12
C ALA A 138 -14.19 8.00 -2.17
N GLU A 139 -14.46 8.91 -1.25
CA GLU A 139 -13.65 10.11 -1.07
C GLU A 139 -12.23 9.76 -0.61
N LEU A 140 -11.23 10.44 -1.18
CA LEU A 140 -9.88 10.45 -0.65
C LEU A 140 -9.78 11.51 0.46
N ALA A 141 -10.03 11.11 1.70
CA ALA A 141 -10.00 12.04 2.82
C ALA A 141 -8.61 12.70 3.01
N PRO A 142 -8.53 14.02 3.25
CA PRO A 142 -7.27 14.71 3.52
C PRO A 142 -6.44 14.06 4.63
N GLY A 143 -5.13 13.92 4.40
CA GLY A 143 -4.20 13.31 5.36
C GLY A 143 -4.36 11.80 5.55
N ARG A 144 -5.32 11.16 4.87
CA ARG A 144 -5.50 9.70 4.90
C ARG A 144 -5.00 9.08 3.60
N THR A 145 -4.36 7.92 3.76
CA THR A 145 -3.94 7.10 2.63
C THR A 145 -5.02 6.05 2.36
N ARG A 146 -5.52 6.00 1.12
CA ARG A 146 -6.46 4.98 0.65
C ARG A 146 -5.70 3.83 0.02
N VAL A 147 -5.96 2.62 0.49
CA VAL A 147 -5.43 1.40 -0.12
C VAL A 147 -6.30 1.01 -1.30
N VAL A 148 -5.69 0.74 -2.45
CA VAL A 148 -6.37 0.28 -3.65
C VAL A 148 -6.13 -1.23 -3.77
N GLY A 149 -7.21 -2.00 -3.66
CA GLY A 149 -7.14 -3.45 -3.80
C GLY A 149 -6.90 -3.87 -5.24
N ALA A 150 -6.08 -4.91 -5.44
CA ALA A 150 -6.08 -5.64 -6.70
C ALA A 150 -7.42 -6.40 -6.82
N PRO A 151 -8.08 -6.42 -7.99
CA PRO A 151 -9.31 -7.18 -8.15
C PRO A 151 -9.06 -8.65 -7.82
N VAL A 152 -9.86 -9.19 -6.89
CA VAL A 152 -9.82 -10.59 -6.48
C VAL A 152 -10.64 -11.39 -7.48
N GLY A 153 -10.01 -12.36 -8.16
CA GLY A 153 -10.68 -13.28 -9.07
C GLY A 153 -10.46 -12.94 -10.56
N GLY A 154 -10.23 -13.99 -11.36
CA GLY A 154 -9.92 -13.90 -12.80
C GLY A 154 -11.08 -13.45 -13.70
N GLY A 155 -12.03 -12.67 -13.19
CA GLY A 155 -13.13 -12.08 -13.95
C GLY A 155 -12.69 -10.85 -14.76
N ARG A 156 -13.54 -10.43 -15.71
CA ARG A 156 -13.34 -9.19 -16.48
C ARG A 156 -13.11 -8.02 -15.52
N ARG A 157 -11.95 -7.38 -15.65
CA ARG A 157 -11.55 -6.25 -14.81
C ARG A 157 -12.53 -5.10 -14.97
N GLY A 158 -13.04 -4.61 -13.84
CA GLY A 158 -13.66 -3.29 -13.77
C GLY A 158 -12.67 -2.16 -14.08
N HIS A 159 -13.16 -0.93 -14.05
CA HIS A 159 -12.35 0.26 -14.26
C HIS A 159 -12.34 1.10 -12.99
N GLN A 160 -11.17 1.60 -12.63
CA GLN A 160 -11.02 2.56 -11.54
C GLN A 160 -10.72 3.93 -12.13
N PHE A 161 -11.39 4.95 -11.62
CA PHE A 161 -11.21 6.33 -12.03
C PHE A 161 -10.98 7.19 -10.80
N LEU A 162 -10.01 8.08 -10.89
CA LEU A 162 -9.83 9.14 -9.93
C LEU A 162 -10.47 10.41 -10.51
N VAL A 163 -11.42 10.97 -9.80
CA VAL A 163 -12.23 12.11 -10.23
C VAL A 163 -12.05 13.27 -9.27
N ASN A 164 -11.75 14.45 -9.78
CA ASN A 164 -11.83 15.68 -9.00
C ASN A 164 -13.28 16.16 -8.97
N THR A 165 -13.89 16.16 -7.79
CA THR A 165 -15.27 16.63 -7.57
C THR A 165 -15.32 17.98 -6.85
N GLY A 166 -14.18 18.63 -6.68
CA GLY A 166 -14.05 19.99 -6.17
C GLY A 166 -14.04 21.05 -7.27
N ASP A 167 -14.02 22.29 -6.82
CA ASP A 167 -13.86 23.53 -7.60
C ASP A 167 -12.39 23.98 -7.70
N GLU A 168 -11.51 23.40 -6.89
CA GLU A 168 -10.07 23.60 -6.94
C GLU A 168 -9.35 22.42 -7.62
N VAL A 169 -8.07 22.63 -7.93
CA VAL A 169 -7.18 21.59 -8.44
C VAL A 169 -6.95 20.52 -7.37
N ALA A 170 -7.22 19.26 -7.71
CA ALA A 170 -6.91 18.14 -6.84
C ALA A 170 -5.55 17.53 -7.21
N VAL A 171 -4.67 17.35 -6.21
CA VAL A 171 -3.38 16.69 -6.38
C VAL A 171 -3.36 15.39 -5.59
N VAL A 172 -3.12 14.28 -6.28
CA VAL A 172 -3.11 12.95 -5.70
C VAL A 172 -1.79 12.25 -5.99
N LEU A 173 -1.20 11.70 -4.95
CA LEU A 173 -0.04 10.81 -5.03
C LEU A 173 -0.49 9.36 -5.09
N ARG A 174 0.25 8.58 -5.88
CA ARG A 174 0.17 7.12 -5.93
C ARG A 174 1.52 6.53 -5.58
N VAL A 175 1.53 5.53 -4.70
CA VAL A 175 2.70 4.70 -4.42
C VAL A 175 2.37 3.24 -4.71
N THR A 176 3.21 2.57 -5.49
CA THR A 176 3.05 1.15 -5.83
C THR A 176 4.29 0.36 -5.40
N ALA A 177 4.10 -0.91 -5.04
CA ALA A 177 5.16 -1.90 -4.76
C ALA A 177 5.82 -2.47 -6.03
#